data_AF-A0A0M4GEW9-F1
#
_entry.id   AF-A0A0M4GEW9-F1
#
_cell.length_a   1.000
_cell.length_b   1.000
_cell.length_c   1.000
_cell.angle_alpha   90.00
_cell.angle_beta   90.00
_cell.angle_gamma   90.00
#
_symmetry.space_group_name_H-M   'P 1'
#
loop_
_entity.id
_entity.type
_entity.pdbx_description
1 polymer ?
#
loop_
_entity_poly.entity_id
_entity_poly.type
_entity_poly.pdbx_seq_one_letter_code
_entity_poly.pdbx_strand_id
1 'polypeptide(L)'
;MILSGSFGLLLLAVGVLVLVDGKFAGGLIVCLLGLAHLAFGAVLLSMRTTLDAGGIHTSSLLGTRDHPWPASRTGFFVRRYRGIVMVIISGASAMLVTPEGGAVGIHSLSWMGLSLRRLEAKGMAELDRIWAWAVARGYTRETGRYTELHGPRKRLQLQLQRREQERRHGLI
;
A
#
# COMPACT_ATOMS: atom_id res chain seq x y z
N MET A 1 -7.90 -11.04 -1.86
CA MET A 1 -8.66 -10.44 -2.99
C MET A 1 -9.79 -11.31 -3.51
N ILE A 2 -9.66 -12.65 -3.51
CA ILE A 2 -10.74 -13.58 -3.90
C ILE A 2 -12.05 -13.31 -3.12
N LEU A 3 -11.96 -13.08 -1.80
CA LEU A 3 -13.14 -12.74 -0.96
C LEU A 3 -13.87 -11.45 -1.37
N SER A 4 -13.17 -10.44 -1.93
CA SER A 4 -13.81 -9.16 -2.29
C SER A 4 -14.62 -9.27 -3.59
N GLY A 5 -14.12 -10.02 -4.58
CA GLY A 5 -14.81 -10.23 -5.85
C GLY A 5 -16.06 -11.10 -5.69
N SER A 6 -15.94 -12.21 -4.96
CA SER A 6 -17.06 -13.10 -4.67
C SER A 6 -18.16 -12.40 -3.86
N PHE A 7 -17.78 -11.55 -2.91
CA PHE A 7 -18.74 -10.75 -2.13
C PHE A 7 -19.46 -9.69 -2.98
N GLY A 8 -18.76 -9.02 -3.91
CA GLY A 8 -19.37 -8.07 -4.84
C GLY A 8 -20.41 -8.73 -5.75
N LEU A 9 -20.12 -9.93 -6.29
CA LEU A 9 -21.07 -10.72 -7.08
C LEU A 9 -22.29 -11.16 -6.26
N LEU A 10 -22.06 -11.60 -5.01
CA LEU A 10 -23.14 -11.98 -4.10
C LEU A 10 -24.09 -10.80 -3.85
N LEU A 11 -23.55 -9.61 -3.57
CA LEU A 11 -24.36 -8.40 -3.39
C LEU A 11 -25.17 -8.07 -4.65
N LEU A 12 -24.59 -8.17 -5.84
CA LEU A 12 -25.36 -7.96 -7.08
C LEU A 12 -26.51 -8.96 -7.23
N ALA A 13 -26.26 -10.25 -6.98
CA ALA A 13 -27.30 -11.27 -7.05
C ALA A 13 -28.45 -11.01 -6.05
N VAL A 14 -28.11 -10.66 -4.81
CA VAL A 14 -29.10 -10.29 -3.78
C VAL A 14 -29.87 -9.03 -4.19
N GLY A 15 -29.19 -8.01 -4.70
CA GLY A 15 -29.83 -6.77 -5.15
C GLY A 15 -30.85 -7.03 -6.26
N VAL A 16 -30.52 -7.88 -7.24
CA VAL A 16 -31.44 -8.28 -8.31
C VAL A 16 -32.67 -9.00 -7.76
N LEU A 17 -32.50 -9.93 -6.81
CA LEU A 17 -33.64 -10.62 -6.18
C LEU A 17 -34.57 -9.62 -5.46
N VAL A 18 -34.01 -8.65 -4.74
CA VAL A 18 -34.79 -7.61 -4.04
C VAL A 18 -35.53 -6.70 -5.04
N LEU A 19 -34.97 -6.46 -6.23
CA LEU A 19 -35.66 -5.74 -7.31
C LEU A 19 -36.84 -6.55 -7.86
N VAL A 20 -36.66 -7.86 -8.06
CA VAL A 20 -37.72 -8.76 -8.52
C VAL A 20 -38.88 -8.82 -7.52
N ASP A 21 -38.59 -8.74 -6.22
CA ASP A 21 -39.59 -8.64 -5.15
C ASP A 21 -40.31 -7.27 -5.08
N GLY A 22 -40.07 -6.37 -6.05
CA GLY A 22 -40.71 -5.06 -6.14
C GLY A 22 -40.15 -4.00 -5.17
N LYS A 23 -39.09 -4.32 -4.41
CA LYS A 23 -38.44 -3.40 -3.46
C LYS A 23 -37.35 -2.59 -4.17
N PHE A 24 -37.77 -1.75 -5.11
CA PHE A 24 -36.87 -1.03 -6.03
C PHE A 24 -35.75 -0.25 -5.33
N ALA A 25 -36.09 0.55 -4.32
CA ALA A 25 -35.09 1.36 -3.61
C ALA A 25 -34.03 0.49 -2.91
N GLY A 26 -34.45 -0.57 -2.21
CA GLY A 26 -33.53 -1.48 -1.52
C GLY A 26 -32.66 -2.26 -2.49
N GLY A 27 -33.25 -2.79 -3.57
CA GLY A 27 -32.52 -3.53 -4.60
C GLY A 27 -31.49 -2.66 -5.31
N LEU A 28 -31.83 -1.41 -5.64
CA LEU A 28 -30.90 -0.46 -6.25
C LEU A 28 -29.69 -0.18 -5.34
N ILE A 29 -29.92 0.09 -4.05
CA ILE A 29 -28.85 0.34 -3.08
C ILE A 29 -27.89 -0.86 -3.02
N VAL A 30 -28.43 -2.08 -2.90
CA VAL A 30 -27.62 -3.30 -2.80
C VAL A 30 -26.82 -3.55 -4.09
N CYS A 31 -27.42 -3.33 -5.25
CA CYS A 31 -26.73 -3.42 -6.53
C CYS A 31 -25.58 -2.41 -6.65
N LEU A 32 -25.80 -1.15 -6.27
CA LEU A 32 -24.76 -0.12 -6.30
C LEU A 32 -23.60 -0.48 -5.36
N LEU A 33 -23.89 -1.02 -4.17
CA LEU A 33 -22.87 -1.51 -3.25
C LEU A 33 -22.07 -2.69 -3.84
N GLY A 34 -22.73 -3.63 -4.50
CA GLY A 34 -22.07 -4.75 -5.20
C GLY A 34 -21.15 -4.26 -6.32
N LEU A 35 -21.64 -3.34 -7.16
CA LEU A 35 -20.84 -2.75 -8.23
C LEU A 35 -19.63 -1.98 -7.69
N ALA A 36 -19.82 -1.20 -6.62
CA ALA A 36 -18.73 -0.48 -5.98
C ALA A 36 -17.63 -1.43 -5.45
N HIS A 37 -18.01 -2.58 -4.87
CA HIS A 37 -17.05 -3.59 -4.42
C HIS A 37 -16.28 -4.23 -5.58
N LEU A 38 -16.95 -4.51 -6.69
CA LEU A 38 -16.30 -5.04 -7.90
C LEU A 38 -15.35 -4.02 -8.50
N ALA A 39 -15.77 -2.76 -8.63
CA ALA A 39 -14.91 -1.68 -9.13
C ALA A 39 -13.67 -1.51 -8.23
N PHE A 40 -13.85 -1.50 -6.91
CA PHE A 40 -12.74 -1.44 -5.97
C PHE A 40 -11.79 -2.65 -6.11
N GLY A 41 -12.34 -3.86 -6.21
CA GLY A 41 -11.56 -5.07 -6.45
C GLY A 41 -10.78 -5.03 -7.76
N ALA A 42 -11.38 -4.52 -8.84
CA ALA A 42 -10.73 -4.35 -10.15
C ALA A 42 -9.55 -3.36 -10.06
N VAL A 43 -9.73 -2.23 -9.36
CA VAL A 43 -8.64 -1.29 -9.10
C VAL A 43 -7.50 -1.99 -8.37
N LEU A 44 -7.77 -2.73 -7.29
CA LEU A 44 -6.72 -3.47 -6.56
C LEU A 44 -6.02 -4.52 -7.42
N LEU A 45 -6.75 -5.25 -8.27
CA LEU A 45 -6.20 -6.26 -9.19
C LEU A 45 -5.32 -5.63 -10.27
N SER A 46 -5.63 -4.40 -10.68
CA SER A 46 -4.85 -3.67 -11.68
C SER A 46 -3.56 -3.07 -11.14
N MET A 47 -3.40 -2.99 -9.81
CA MET A 47 -2.22 -2.36 -9.21
C MET A 47 -0.98 -3.18 -9.51
N ARG A 48 -0.06 -2.58 -10.28
CA ARG A 48 1.23 -3.16 -10.61
C ARG A 48 2.34 -2.20 -10.21
N THR A 49 3.43 -2.76 -9.69
CA THR A 49 4.67 -2.01 -9.45
C THR A 49 5.79 -2.67 -10.23
N THR A 50 6.48 -1.90 -11.06
CA THR A 50 7.71 -2.31 -11.74
C THR A 50 8.87 -1.48 -11.22
N LEU A 51 9.98 -2.16 -10.96
CA LEU A 51 11.23 -1.58 -10.48
C LEU A 51 12.26 -1.76 -11.59
N ASP A 52 12.83 -0.68 -12.11
CA ASP A 52 13.82 -0.69 -13.18
C ASP A 52 14.91 0.37 -12.95
N ALA A 53 15.77 0.60 -13.95
CA ALA A 53 16.85 1.58 -13.84
C ALA A 53 16.35 3.02 -13.73
N GLY A 54 15.18 3.35 -14.29
CA GLY A 54 14.58 4.67 -14.26
C GLY A 54 13.90 4.98 -12.93
N GLY A 55 13.42 3.94 -12.22
CA GLY A 55 12.88 4.09 -10.89
C GLY A 55 11.83 3.07 -10.53
N ILE A 56 10.79 3.59 -9.88
CA ILE A 56 9.68 2.85 -9.29
C ILE A 56 8.41 3.33 -9.96
N HIS A 57 7.88 2.47 -10.81
CA HIS A 57 6.71 2.74 -11.63
C HIS A 57 5.51 2.02 -11.03
N THR A 58 4.50 2.77 -10.62
CA THR A 58 3.25 2.22 -10.08
C THR A 58 2.12 2.52 -11.05
N SER A 59 1.45 1.48 -11.55
CA SER A 59 0.32 1.62 -12.47
C SER A 59 -0.93 0.96 -11.87
N SER A 60 -2.08 1.56 -12.17
CA SER A 60 -3.40 1.02 -11.80
C SER A 60 -4.46 1.59 -12.77
N LEU A 61 -5.69 1.09 -12.69
CA LEU A 61 -6.84 1.69 -13.38
C LEU A 61 -7.10 3.16 -12.98
N LEU A 62 -6.53 3.63 -11.86
CA LEU A 62 -6.61 5.03 -11.43
C LEU A 62 -5.46 5.91 -11.98
N GLY A 63 -4.58 5.33 -12.80
CA GLY A 63 -3.46 6.01 -13.43
C GLY A 63 -2.09 5.43 -13.06
N THR A 64 -1.07 6.01 -13.69
CA THR A 64 0.34 5.65 -13.50
C THR A 64 1.08 6.76 -12.75
N ARG A 65 1.98 6.39 -11.85
CA ARG A 65 2.87 7.29 -11.12
C ARG A 65 4.27 6.72 -11.12
N ASP A 66 5.21 7.58 -11.52
CA ASP A 66 6.61 7.25 -11.64
C ASP A 66 7.39 8.03 -10.59
N HIS A 67 8.24 7.33 -9.86
CA HIS A 67 9.06 7.90 -8.80
C HIS A 67 10.50 7.45 -8.99
N PRO A 68 11.49 8.36 -8.88
CA PRO A 68 12.89 7.98 -8.96
C PRO A 68 13.29 7.11 -7.76
N TRP A 69 14.40 6.39 -7.90
CA TRP A 69 15.02 5.73 -6.75
C TRP A 69 15.34 6.75 -5.65
N PRO A 70 15.11 6.41 -4.37
CA PRO A 70 15.51 7.30 -3.29
C PRO A 70 17.03 7.40 -3.24
N ALA A 71 17.53 8.57 -2.84
CA ALA A 71 18.95 8.86 -2.75
C ALA A 71 19.65 8.11 -1.59
N SER A 72 18.87 7.52 -0.67
CA SER A 72 19.35 6.78 0.49
C SER A 72 18.41 5.63 0.81
N ARG A 73 18.94 4.56 1.43
CA ARG A 73 18.15 3.44 1.97
C ARG A 73 17.06 3.91 2.91
N THR A 74 17.30 5.00 3.65
CA THR A 74 16.32 5.60 4.57
C THR A 74 15.07 6.09 3.85
N GLY A 75 15.13 6.35 2.54
CA GLY A 75 13.97 6.71 1.72
C GLY A 75 12.94 5.58 1.57
N PHE A 76 13.25 4.36 2.02
CA PHE A 76 12.29 3.27 2.17
C PHE A 76 11.97 3.01 3.63
N PHE A 77 10.69 2.89 3.95
CA PHE A 77 10.24 2.55 5.30
C PHE A 77 8.97 1.70 5.29
N VAL A 78 8.64 1.09 6.43
CA VAL A 78 7.41 0.28 6.57
C VAL A 78 6.37 1.08 7.33
N ARG A 79 5.27 1.42 6.66
CA ARG A 79 4.10 1.93 7.37
C ARG A 79 3.39 0.78 8.06
N ARG A 80 3.03 1.00 9.32
CA ARG A 80 2.27 0.07 10.16
C ARG A 80 0.86 0.59 10.29
N TYR A 81 -0.12 -0.29 10.26
CA TYR A 81 -1.50 0.04 10.52
C TYR A 81 -2.21 -1.14 11.18
N ARG A 82 -3.23 -0.85 11.99
CA ARG A 82 -4.10 -1.89 12.54
C ARG A 82 -5.37 -1.95 11.69
N GLY A 83 -5.78 -3.13 11.27
CA GLY A 83 -6.99 -3.32 10.48
C GLY A 83 -8.24 -2.99 11.29
N ILE A 84 -9.24 -2.40 10.63
CA ILE A 84 -10.54 -2.06 11.24
C ILE A 84 -11.43 -3.32 11.35
N VAL A 85 -11.22 -4.31 10.48
CA VAL A 85 -11.98 -5.57 10.49
C VAL A 85 -11.34 -6.52 11.53
N MET A 86 -12.09 -6.80 12.60
CA MET A 86 -11.76 -7.71 13.72
C MET A 86 -10.60 -7.32 14.67
N VAL A 87 -10.10 -6.08 14.76
CA VAL A 87 -9.17 -5.56 15.82
C VAL A 87 -7.81 -6.30 16.03
N ILE A 88 -7.67 -7.52 15.52
CA ILE A 88 -6.61 -8.49 15.78
C ILE A 88 -5.62 -8.53 14.61
N ILE A 89 -6.09 -8.28 13.37
CA ILE A 89 -5.23 -8.31 12.19
C ILE A 89 -4.50 -6.97 12.04
N SER A 90 -3.19 -7.03 12.13
CA SER A 90 -2.28 -5.93 11.84
C SER A 90 -1.85 -5.97 10.38
N GLY A 91 -1.56 -4.79 9.82
CA GLY A 91 -1.07 -4.60 8.48
C GLY A 91 0.24 -3.82 8.46
N ALA A 92 1.07 -4.12 7.48
CA ALA A 92 2.27 -3.38 7.17
C ALA A 92 2.36 -3.19 5.65
N SER A 93 2.86 -2.04 5.20
CA SER A 93 3.06 -1.76 3.78
C SER A 93 4.36 -1.01 3.57
N ALA A 94 5.10 -1.38 2.53
CA ALA A 94 6.27 -0.64 2.09
C ALA A 94 5.89 0.75 1.58
N MET A 95 6.69 1.74 1.96
CA MET A 95 6.54 3.13 1.57
C MET A 95 7.85 3.65 1.00
N LEU A 96 7.71 4.48 -0.03
CA LEU A 96 8.76 5.29 -0.63
C LEU A 96 8.59 6.75 -0.19
N VAL A 97 9.69 7.37 0.20
CA VAL A 97 9.80 8.82 0.39
C VAL A 97 10.12 9.44 -0.97
N THR A 98 9.25 10.32 -1.47
CA THR A 98 9.52 11.04 -2.72
C THR A 98 10.54 12.17 -2.49
N PRO A 99 11.27 12.63 -3.51
CA PRO A 99 12.22 13.74 -3.38
C PRO A 99 11.64 15.02 -2.75
N GLU A 100 10.34 15.21 -2.89
CA GLU A 100 9.52 16.34 -2.43
C GLU A 100 9.02 16.16 -0.99
N GLY A 101 9.45 15.09 -0.31
CA GLY A 101 9.01 14.75 1.05
C GLY A 101 7.60 14.13 1.10
N GLY A 102 7.14 13.53 0.00
CA GLY A 102 5.93 12.73 -0.07
C GLY A 102 6.12 11.32 0.50
N ALA A 103 5.03 10.63 0.82
CA ALA A 103 5.02 9.20 1.16
C ALA A 103 4.09 8.47 0.20
N VAL A 104 4.63 7.54 -0.59
CA VAL A 104 3.90 6.75 -1.59
C VAL A 104 4.00 5.28 -1.25
N GLY A 105 2.86 4.57 -1.25
CA GLY A 105 2.81 3.15 -0.97
C GLY A 105 3.26 2.32 -2.17
N ILE A 106 4.07 1.30 -1.92
CA ILE A 106 4.43 0.31 -2.94
C ILE A 106 3.35 -0.77 -2.93
N HIS A 107 2.41 -0.67 -3.87
CA HIS A 107 1.14 -1.40 -3.83
C HIS A 107 1.27 -2.93 -3.73
N SER A 108 2.30 -3.52 -4.33
CA SER A 108 2.56 -4.96 -4.28
C SER A 108 3.27 -5.43 -3.00
N LEU A 109 3.83 -4.52 -2.19
CA LEU A 109 4.53 -4.85 -0.94
C LEU A 109 3.67 -4.46 0.28
N SER A 110 2.61 -5.24 0.51
CA SER A 110 1.82 -5.18 1.73
C SER A 110 1.69 -6.56 2.38
N TRP A 111 1.65 -6.58 3.71
CA TRP A 111 1.61 -7.77 4.53
C TRP A 111 0.55 -7.64 5.60
N MET A 112 -0.14 -8.74 5.89
CA MET A 112 -1.11 -8.85 6.98
C MET A 112 -0.72 -9.97 7.92
N GLY A 113 -1.03 -9.82 9.20
CA GLY A 113 -0.72 -10.82 10.21
C GLY A 113 -1.05 -10.37 11.63
N LEU A 114 -0.85 -11.27 12.59
CA LEU A 114 -1.23 -11.05 13.99
C LEU A 114 -0.19 -10.22 14.78
N SER A 115 1.06 -10.23 14.35
CA SER A 115 2.15 -9.55 15.04
C SER A 115 2.70 -8.41 14.21
N LEU A 116 2.42 -7.18 14.64
CA LEU A 116 2.91 -5.98 13.97
C LEU A 116 4.45 -5.91 13.94
N ARG A 117 5.12 -6.37 15.00
CA ARG A 117 6.60 -6.43 15.04
C ARG A 117 7.17 -7.38 13.99
N ARG A 118 6.59 -8.58 13.83
CA ARG A 118 7.05 -9.54 12.82
C ARG A 118 6.80 -9.02 11.40
N LEU A 119 5.66 -8.37 11.17
CA LEU A 119 5.34 -7.76 9.88
C LEU A 119 6.30 -6.61 9.55
N GLU A 120 6.64 -5.77 10.53
CA GLU A 120 7.62 -4.70 10.36
C GLU A 120 9.00 -5.26 10.02
N ALA A 121 9.49 -6.26 10.76
CA ALA A 121 10.78 -6.90 10.51
C ALA A 121 10.84 -7.56 9.11
N LYS A 122 9.77 -8.27 8.72
CA LYS A 122 9.63 -8.84 7.38
C LYS A 122 9.68 -7.75 6.32
N GLY A 123 8.89 -6.69 6.49
CA GLY A 123 8.86 -5.59 5.54
C GLY A 123 10.20 -4.87 5.41
N MET A 124 10.93 -4.72 6.52
CA MET A 124 12.28 -4.14 6.51
C MET A 124 13.27 -5.00 5.74
N ALA A 125 13.28 -6.32 5.99
CA ALA A 125 14.15 -7.24 5.26
C ALA A 125 13.88 -7.25 3.75
N GLU A 126 12.62 -7.16 3.34
CA GLU A 126 12.27 -7.05 1.91
C GLU A 126 12.72 -5.71 1.30
N LEU A 127 12.59 -4.60 2.04
CA LEU A 127 13.10 -3.30 1.61
C LEU A 127 14.63 -3.27 1.51
N ASP A 128 15.34 -3.91 2.45
CA ASP A 128 16.79 -4.09 2.41
C ASP A 128 17.21 -4.90 1.18
N ARG A 129 16.47 -5.97 0.88
CA ARG A 129 16.72 -6.81 -0.29
C ARG A 129 16.50 -6.06 -1.60
N ILE A 130 15.42 -5.28 -1.71
CA ILE A 130 15.15 -4.44 -2.88
C ILE A 130 16.25 -3.39 -3.07
N TRP A 131 16.64 -2.71 -1.99
CA TRP A 131 17.71 -1.73 -2.03
C TRP A 131 19.04 -2.35 -2.46
N ALA A 132 19.46 -3.44 -1.81
CA ALA A 132 20.70 -4.13 -2.14
C ALA A 132 20.71 -4.62 -3.59
N TRP A 133 19.59 -5.17 -4.07
CA TRP A 133 19.44 -5.56 -5.46
C TRP A 133 19.58 -4.36 -6.43
N ALA A 134 18.93 -3.24 -6.12
CA ALA A 134 19.00 -2.03 -6.95
C ALA A 134 20.41 -1.43 -6.99
N VAL A 135 21.11 -1.42 -5.85
CA VAL A 135 22.52 -1.00 -5.75
C VAL A 135 23.43 -1.93 -6.54
N ALA A 136 23.27 -3.25 -6.39
CA ALA A 136 24.07 -4.24 -7.12
C ALA A 136 23.87 -4.17 -8.64
N ARG A 137 22.67 -3.78 -9.09
CA ARG A 137 22.35 -3.54 -10.51
C ARG A 137 22.82 -2.17 -11.02
N GLY A 138 23.31 -1.29 -10.15
CA GLY A 138 23.71 0.08 -10.49
C GLY A 138 22.54 1.03 -10.75
N TYR A 139 21.31 0.68 -10.36
CA TYR A 139 20.13 1.52 -10.54
C TYR A 139 20.08 2.69 -9.55
N THR A 140 20.71 2.51 -8.39
CA THR A 140 20.86 3.55 -7.36
C THR A 140 22.16 3.36 -6.59
N ARG A 141 22.51 4.33 -5.76
CA ARG A 141 23.64 4.29 -4.84
C ARG A 141 23.28 5.00 -3.53
N GLU A 142 23.91 4.58 -2.44
CA GLU A 142 23.79 5.28 -1.17
C GLU A 142 24.52 6.62 -1.25
N THR A 143 23.78 7.71 -1.07
CA THR A 143 24.35 9.07 -1.04
C THR A 143 24.36 9.68 0.36
N GLY A 144 23.71 9.05 1.34
CA GLY A 144 23.53 9.58 2.69
C GLY A 144 22.53 10.74 2.78
N ARG A 145 21.91 11.16 1.68
CA ARG A 145 20.93 12.25 1.68
C ARG A 145 19.64 11.80 2.34
N TYR A 146 19.39 12.29 3.54
CA TYR A 146 18.15 12.07 4.27
C TYR A 146 17.07 13.04 3.78
N THR A 147 15.97 12.51 3.25
CA THR A 147 14.77 13.31 2.90
C THR A 147 13.72 13.12 3.97
N GLU A 148 13.24 14.21 4.57
CA GLU A 148 12.17 14.17 5.55
C GLU A 148 10.79 14.15 4.88
N LEU A 149 9.81 13.54 5.55
CA LEU A 149 8.42 13.68 5.13
C LEU A 149 7.88 15.05 5.56
N HIS A 150 7.34 15.80 4.60
CA HIS A 150 6.77 17.14 4.83
C HIS A 150 5.29 17.18 4.48
N GLY A 151 4.46 17.88 5.26
CA GLY A 151 3.06 18.12 4.90
C GLY A 151 2.09 17.95 6.08
N PRO A 152 0.83 17.53 5.83
CA PRO A 152 -0.23 17.56 6.84
C PRO A 152 0.08 16.65 8.03
N ARG A 153 -0.58 16.88 9.18
CA ARG A 153 -0.35 16.18 10.47
C ARG A 153 -0.22 14.66 10.38
N LYS A 154 -1.00 14.01 9.51
CA LYS A 154 -0.89 12.55 9.26
C LYS A 154 0.49 12.14 8.75
N ARG A 155 1.14 12.97 7.93
CA ARG A 155 2.49 12.71 7.40
C ARG A 155 3.57 12.95 8.45
N LEU A 156 3.35 13.87 9.38
CA LEU A 156 4.22 14.04 10.56
C LEU A 156 4.18 12.81 11.48
N GLN A 157 3.01 12.20 11.68
CA GLN A 157 2.91 10.93 12.41
C GLN A 157 3.70 9.80 11.71
N LEU A 158 3.65 9.74 10.38
CA LEU A 158 4.46 8.80 9.61
C LEU A 158 5.95 9.07 9.76
N GLN A 159 6.37 10.35 9.80
CA GLN A 159 7.76 10.73 10.02
C GLN A 159 8.26 10.29 11.40
N LEU A 160 7.45 10.46 12.44
CA LEU A 160 7.79 9.98 13.79
C LEU A 160 7.93 8.45 13.81
N GLN A 161 6.97 7.73 13.23
CA GLN A 161 7.03 6.27 13.13
C GLN A 161 8.30 5.81 12.39
N ARG A 162 8.63 6.49 11.28
CA ARG A 162 9.82 6.20 10.47
C ARG A 162 11.10 6.41 11.29
N ARG A 163 11.26 7.55 11.98
CA ARG A 163 12.44 7.81 12.82
C ARG A 163 12.61 6.78 13.93
N GLU A 164 11.53 6.39 14.60
CA GLU A 164 11.57 5.31 15.61
C GLU A 164 11.99 3.97 15.00
N GLN A 165 11.56 3.70 13.77
CA GLN A 165 11.95 2.50 13.04
C GLN A 165 13.42 2.56 12.61
N GLU A 166 13.88 3.68 12.07
CA GLU A 166 15.27 3.90 11.67
C GLU A 166 16.22 3.69 12.86
N ARG A 167 15.90 4.23 14.04
CA ARG A 167 16.66 3.99 15.28
C ARG A 167 16.68 2.51 15.70
N ARG A 168 15.55 1.81 15.58
CA ARG A 168 15.46 0.39 15.97
C ARG A 168 16.24 -0.54 15.05
N HIS A 169 16.37 -0.19 13.78
CA HIS A 169 17.08 -0.98 12.78
C HIS A 169 18.48 -0.43 12.47
N GLY A 170 18.97 0.55 13.25
CA GLY A 170 20.33 1.08 13.14
C GLY A 170 20.63 1.85 11.84
N LEU A 171 19.62 2.50 11.26
CA LEU A 171 19.77 3.30 10.03
C LEU A 171 20.19 4.75 10.31
N ILE A 172 20.00 5.23 11.55
CA ILE A 172 20.43 6.53 12.09
C ILE A 172 20.76 6.41 13.57
#